data_AF-A0A2N2N4X5-F1
#
_entry.id   AF-A0A2N2N4X5-F1
#
_cell.length_a   1.000
_cell.length_b   1.000
_cell.length_c   1.000
_cell.angle_alpha   90.00
_cell.angle_beta   90.00
_cell.angle_gamma   90.00
#
_symmetry.space_group_name_H-M   'P 1'
#
loop_
_entity.id
_entity.type
_entity.pdbx_description
1 polymer ?
#
loop_
_entity_poly.entity_id
_entity_poly.type
_entity_poly.pdbx_seq_one_letter_code
_entity_poly.pdbx_strand_id
1 'polypeptide(L)'
;MKENQKSINRWIDTHDQSDRLNQIMYCFSHRGIATGEQVEIMTGLGQHPVRDALKTLTEPPGGLAPALRTINVTMSGQRGRPYAAFVLTEDGAAMLDENPRKAPKLDDPVEAAHALMEMQVFIAAYQQGRKTELEKVLSFNGSRNIRADVLLENTILFEMEQQARLNDVPRISDKLERLCLFFNSQAGSEIDHKVRILFALAANDGKTISVWQQVLGALKKKNSSIPFELYWKEIGAFMQNPEWESVNSFQLLEPVAIFQPELQSAKESSTDQVAAVPNFAQRMPADMSELNMVMGIMESEIGKLEAEVKENRYQFFQMMELIYDGSHYKGGPVEIESAYPSTSIMLLYRFLHMHQNKPLLEQLQAGYKKVVFSQRQALPFFRDNMTRFYWDVFLRYFNFGRGGSLKVKVEVPSFGDSRSEIYPVVIITDWEMLRGEEGYVSSGEPAHAENALTWVLEGMHLYAFDLGLICDKRGR
;
A
#
# COMPACT_ATOMS: atom_id res chain seq x y z
N MET A 1 37.98 -10.28 2.25
CA MET A 1 38.41 -10.85 0.96
C MET A 1 37.24 -10.76 -0.01
N LYS A 2 37.17 -9.73 -0.85
CA LYS A 2 36.28 -9.68 -2.03
C LYS A 2 37.19 -9.88 -3.24
N GLU A 3 37.40 -11.14 -3.61
CA GLU A 3 38.20 -11.51 -4.78
C GLU A 3 37.45 -11.13 -6.07
N ASN A 4 38.09 -10.30 -6.90
CA ASN A 4 37.97 -10.26 -8.36
C ASN A 4 36.58 -10.56 -8.97
N GLN A 5 35.56 -9.76 -8.62
CA GLN A 5 34.42 -9.62 -9.54
C GLN A 5 34.95 -8.87 -10.77
N LYS A 6 35.12 -9.57 -11.90
CA LYS A 6 35.37 -8.90 -13.19
C LYS A 6 34.16 -7.97 -13.42
N SER A 7 34.40 -6.67 -13.42
CA SER A 7 33.33 -5.68 -13.58
C SER A 7 32.88 -5.66 -15.03
N ILE A 8 31.56 -5.74 -15.23
CA ILE A 8 30.90 -5.65 -16.55
C ILE A 8 31.22 -4.31 -17.25
N ASN A 9 31.47 -3.23 -16.50
CA ASN A 9 31.82 -1.91 -17.03
C ASN A 9 33.06 -1.97 -17.90
N ARG A 10 34.15 -2.54 -17.35
CA ARG A 10 35.42 -2.68 -18.08
C ARG A 10 35.28 -3.55 -19.32
N TRP A 11 34.35 -4.51 -19.30
CA TRP A 11 34.06 -5.34 -20.46
C TRP A 11 33.29 -4.54 -21.53
N ILE A 12 32.26 -3.78 -21.15
CA ILE A 12 31.50 -2.92 -22.06
C ILE A 12 32.40 -1.86 -22.70
N ASP A 13 33.28 -1.21 -21.94
CA ASP A 13 34.22 -0.19 -22.45
C ASP A 13 35.19 -0.72 -23.52
N THR A 14 35.46 -2.03 -23.49
CA THR A 14 36.37 -2.70 -24.43
C THR A 14 35.64 -3.54 -25.48
N HIS A 15 34.30 -3.53 -25.46
CA HIS A 15 33.46 -4.25 -26.42
C HIS A 15 33.40 -3.51 -27.76
N ASP A 16 33.33 -4.25 -28.86
CA ASP A 16 33.16 -3.70 -30.21
C ASP A 16 31.82 -2.97 -30.42
N GLN A 17 30.89 -3.13 -29.47
CA GLN A 17 29.56 -2.50 -29.45
C GLN A 17 29.37 -1.58 -28.24
N SER A 18 30.46 -1.08 -27.64
CA SER A 18 30.43 -0.26 -26.42
C SER A 18 29.40 0.88 -26.50
N ASP A 19 29.45 1.69 -27.56
CA ASP A 19 28.53 2.83 -27.75
C ASP A 19 27.06 2.40 -27.75
N ARG A 20 26.74 1.27 -28.40
CA ARG A 20 25.39 0.72 -28.45
C ARG A 20 24.92 0.23 -27.08
N LEU A 21 25.79 -0.50 -26.38
CA LEU A 21 25.49 -1.03 -25.05
C LEU A 21 25.26 0.12 -24.06
N ASN A 22 26.10 1.15 -24.10
CA ASN A 22 25.96 2.37 -23.30
C ASN A 22 24.69 3.14 -23.64
N GLN A 23 24.36 3.29 -24.93
CA GLN A 23 23.13 3.94 -25.37
C GLN A 23 21.88 3.21 -24.83
N ILE A 24 21.86 1.88 -24.88
CA ILE A 24 20.74 1.06 -24.36
C ILE A 24 20.69 1.11 -22.83
N MET A 25 21.84 1.03 -22.14
CA MET A 25 21.90 1.16 -20.68
C MET A 25 21.33 2.49 -20.21
N TYR A 26 21.62 3.58 -20.95
CA TYR A 26 21.11 4.91 -20.61
C TYR A 26 19.58 5.02 -20.64
N CYS A 27 18.89 4.19 -21.45
CA CYS A 27 17.41 4.14 -21.44
C CYS A 27 16.83 3.78 -20.07
N PHE A 28 17.57 3.00 -19.27
CA PHE A 28 17.13 2.61 -17.94
C PHE A 28 17.41 3.66 -16.88
N SER A 29 18.12 4.76 -17.19
CA SER A 29 18.34 5.85 -16.23
C SER A 29 17.03 6.54 -15.79
N HIS A 30 15.98 6.49 -16.62
CA HIS A 30 14.71 7.18 -16.39
C HIS A 30 13.81 6.54 -15.32
N ARG A 31 13.73 5.20 -15.26
CA ARG A 31 12.94 4.49 -14.24
C ARG A 31 13.61 3.24 -13.67
N GLY A 32 14.67 2.77 -14.33
CA GLY A 32 15.32 1.49 -14.06
C GLY A 32 14.59 0.27 -14.62
N ILE A 33 13.54 0.47 -15.43
CA ILE A 33 12.79 -0.57 -16.14
C ILE A 33 12.44 -0.08 -17.55
N ALA A 34 12.43 -0.97 -18.53
CA ALA A 34 11.91 -0.72 -19.88
C ALA A 34 11.58 -2.03 -20.60
N THR A 35 10.68 -1.99 -21.59
CA THR A 35 10.50 -3.10 -22.54
C THR A 35 11.43 -2.95 -23.74
N GLY A 36 11.63 -4.03 -24.50
CA GLY A 36 12.44 -3.97 -25.73
C GLY A 36 11.91 -2.96 -26.76
N GLU A 37 10.58 -2.84 -26.89
CA GLU A 37 9.94 -1.85 -27.77
C GLU A 37 10.21 -0.42 -27.30
N GLN A 38 10.15 -0.16 -25.99
CA GLN A 38 10.46 1.16 -25.43
C GLN A 38 11.94 1.54 -25.68
N VAL A 39 12.86 0.58 -25.55
CA VAL A 39 14.29 0.79 -25.86
C VAL A 39 14.50 1.08 -27.36
N GLU A 40 13.81 0.36 -28.25
CA GLU A 40 13.82 0.62 -29.70
C GLU A 40 13.34 2.05 -30.00
N ILE A 41 12.24 2.48 -29.40
CA ILE A 41 11.72 3.86 -29.56
C ILE A 41 12.73 4.91 -29.07
N MET A 42 13.33 4.72 -27.89
CA MET A 42 14.23 5.70 -27.29
C MET A 42 15.55 5.84 -28.04
N THR A 43 16.09 4.71 -28.50
CA THR A 43 17.40 4.66 -29.15
C THR A 43 17.33 4.88 -30.67
N GLY A 44 16.15 4.66 -31.28
CA GLY A 44 15.99 4.61 -32.73
C GLY A 44 16.69 3.40 -33.38
N LEU A 45 17.22 2.47 -32.58
CA LEU A 45 17.82 1.24 -33.06
C LEU A 45 16.72 0.25 -33.41
N GLY A 46 16.84 -0.42 -34.56
CA GLY A 46 15.87 -1.45 -34.93
C GLY A 46 15.84 -2.63 -33.94
N GLN A 47 14.74 -3.37 -33.97
CA GLN A 47 14.46 -4.53 -33.10
C GLN A 47 15.63 -5.52 -32.92
N HIS A 48 16.33 -5.90 -34.00
CA HIS A 48 17.43 -6.88 -33.94
C HIS A 48 18.62 -6.37 -33.12
N PRO A 49 19.22 -5.21 -33.43
CA PRO A 49 20.26 -4.59 -32.60
C PRO A 49 19.88 -4.46 -31.11
N VAL A 50 18.64 -4.06 -30.82
CA VAL A 50 18.14 -3.90 -29.45
C VAL A 50 18.08 -5.25 -28.74
N ARG A 51 17.49 -6.26 -29.37
CA ARG A 51 17.36 -7.60 -28.78
C ARG A 51 18.72 -8.22 -28.46
N ASP A 52 19.68 -8.11 -29.37
CA ASP A 52 21.00 -8.71 -29.20
C ASP A 52 21.80 -8.00 -28.08
N ALA A 53 21.67 -6.68 -27.98
CA ALA A 53 22.28 -5.90 -26.90
C ALA A 53 21.61 -6.16 -25.54
N LEU A 54 20.27 -6.19 -25.46
CA LEU A 54 19.55 -6.56 -24.24
C LEU A 54 19.95 -7.95 -23.76
N LYS A 55 20.05 -8.93 -24.68
CA LYS A 55 20.53 -10.27 -24.34
C LYS A 55 21.94 -10.23 -23.76
N THR A 56 22.83 -9.43 -24.35
CA THR A 56 24.21 -9.27 -23.89
C THR A 56 24.28 -8.68 -22.48
N LEU A 57 23.41 -7.71 -22.17
CA LEU A 57 23.32 -7.06 -20.85
C LEU A 57 22.68 -7.96 -19.78
N THR A 58 21.80 -8.89 -20.18
CA THR A 58 21.18 -9.88 -19.28
C THR A 58 22.01 -11.15 -19.09
N GLU A 59 22.80 -11.54 -20.11
CA GLU A 59 23.59 -12.77 -20.14
C GLU A 59 25.02 -12.47 -20.63
N PRO A 60 25.80 -11.66 -19.87
CA PRO A 60 27.14 -11.27 -20.30
C PRO A 60 28.10 -12.49 -20.30
N PRO A 61 29.10 -12.52 -21.19
CA PRO A 61 29.98 -13.66 -21.33
C PRO A 61 30.93 -13.83 -20.13
N GLY A 62 31.46 -15.04 -19.94
CA GLY A 62 32.58 -15.28 -19.03
C GLY A 62 32.27 -15.14 -17.54
N GLY A 63 30.99 -15.30 -17.15
CA GLY A 63 30.56 -15.28 -15.74
C GLY A 63 30.51 -13.89 -15.12
N LEU A 64 30.47 -12.84 -15.95
CA LEU A 64 30.21 -11.47 -15.50
C LEU A 64 28.82 -11.38 -14.86
N ALA A 65 28.66 -10.49 -13.88
CA ALA A 65 27.35 -10.21 -13.31
C ALA A 65 26.50 -9.42 -14.34
N PRO A 66 25.21 -9.77 -14.50
CA PRO A 66 24.36 -9.11 -15.49
C PRO A 66 24.02 -7.68 -15.07
N ALA A 67 23.98 -6.76 -16.03
CA ALA A 67 23.55 -5.38 -15.82
C ALA A 67 22.02 -5.24 -15.79
N LEU A 68 21.32 -6.18 -16.44
CA LEU A 68 19.87 -6.22 -16.52
C LEU A 68 19.35 -7.60 -16.09
N ARG A 69 18.16 -7.64 -15.51
CA ARG A 69 17.38 -8.87 -15.33
C ARG A 69 16.06 -8.78 -16.07
N THR A 70 15.54 -9.91 -16.52
CA THR A 70 14.23 -9.98 -17.19
C THR A 70 13.14 -10.32 -16.18
N ILE A 71 12.02 -9.61 -16.26
CA ILE A 71 10.79 -9.90 -15.51
C ILE A 71 9.59 -9.91 -16.45
N ASN A 72 8.53 -10.60 -16.04
CA ASN A 72 7.23 -10.55 -16.71
C ASN A 72 6.29 -9.68 -15.90
N VAL A 73 5.76 -8.62 -16.50
CA VAL A 73 4.89 -7.65 -15.84
C VAL A 73 3.48 -7.77 -16.39
N THR A 74 2.51 -8.00 -15.51
CA THR A 74 1.09 -8.03 -15.86
C THR A 74 0.44 -6.73 -15.40
N MET A 75 -0.22 -6.04 -16.32
CA MET A 75 -0.92 -4.80 -16.05
C MET A 75 -2.37 -5.08 -15.67
N SER A 76 -2.83 -4.53 -14.55
CA SER A 76 -4.26 -4.51 -14.21
C SER A 76 -5.06 -3.84 -15.33
N GLY A 77 -6.21 -4.42 -15.70
CA GLY A 77 -7.06 -3.87 -16.77
C GLY A 77 -6.68 -4.22 -18.20
N GLN A 78 -5.46 -4.71 -18.46
CA GLN A 78 -5.06 -5.09 -19.81
C GLN A 78 -5.23 -6.60 -20.03
N ARG A 79 -5.98 -6.97 -21.07
CA ARG A 79 -6.04 -8.37 -21.54
C ARG A 79 -4.86 -8.63 -22.46
N GLY A 80 -4.08 -9.66 -22.18
CA GLY A 80 -2.98 -10.05 -23.06
C GLY A 80 -1.91 -10.89 -22.37
N ARG A 81 -0.81 -11.09 -23.09
CA ARG A 81 0.40 -11.68 -22.51
C ARG A 81 1.09 -10.64 -21.61
N PRO A 82 1.72 -11.05 -20.51
CA PRO A 82 2.57 -10.17 -19.73
C PRO A 82 3.65 -9.51 -20.59
N TYR A 83 4.03 -8.28 -20.24
CA TYR A 83 5.14 -7.57 -20.85
C TYR A 83 6.45 -8.20 -20.40
N ALA A 84 7.31 -8.53 -21.36
CA ALA A 84 8.70 -8.84 -21.07
C ALA A 84 9.46 -7.52 -20.86
N ALA A 85 9.80 -7.23 -19.60
CA ALA A 85 10.52 -6.02 -19.21
C ALA A 85 11.91 -6.37 -18.69
N PHE A 86 12.83 -5.44 -18.86
CA PHE A 86 14.20 -5.51 -18.39
C PHE A 86 14.37 -4.51 -17.24
N VAL A 87 15.06 -4.90 -16.18
CA VAL A 87 15.23 -4.11 -14.96
C VAL A 87 16.72 -4.01 -14.62
N LEU A 88 17.18 -2.81 -14.23
CA LEU A 88 18.54 -2.61 -13.75
C LEU A 88 18.84 -3.49 -12.53
N THR A 89 19.99 -4.16 -12.57
CA THR A 89 20.60 -4.77 -11.38
C THR A 89 21.45 -3.75 -10.65
N GLU A 90 21.92 -4.07 -9.45
CA GLU A 90 22.89 -3.21 -8.73
C GLU A 90 24.17 -2.99 -9.54
N ASP A 91 24.65 -4.02 -10.24
CA ASP A 91 25.83 -3.91 -11.10
C ASP A 91 25.56 -3.01 -12.31
N GLY A 92 24.37 -3.10 -12.93
CA GLY A 92 23.96 -2.22 -14.03
C GLY A 92 23.73 -0.77 -13.60
N ALA A 93 23.14 -0.58 -12.42
CA ALA A 93 22.92 0.74 -11.82
C ALA A 93 24.24 1.46 -11.51
N ALA A 94 25.24 0.72 -11.03
CA ALA A 94 26.59 1.23 -10.81
C ALA A 94 27.33 1.65 -12.10
N MET A 95 26.76 1.39 -13.28
CA MET A 95 27.31 1.84 -14.57
C MET A 95 26.84 3.24 -14.98
N LEU A 96 25.75 3.73 -14.37
CA LEU A 96 25.13 5.00 -14.72
C LEU A 96 25.79 6.15 -13.92
N ASP A 97 27.08 6.38 -14.15
CA ASP A 97 27.93 7.30 -13.36
C ASP A 97 27.45 8.77 -13.38
N GLU A 98 26.81 9.23 -14.45
CA GLU A 98 26.34 10.62 -14.59
C GLU A 98 24.97 10.87 -13.92
N ASN A 99 24.24 9.80 -13.59
CA ASN A 99 22.96 9.90 -12.91
C ASN A 99 22.76 8.64 -12.05
N PRO A 100 23.50 8.51 -10.93
CA PRO A 100 23.57 7.29 -10.14
C PRO A 100 22.20 7.00 -9.54
N ARG A 101 21.43 6.19 -10.25
CA ARG A 101 20.17 5.64 -9.77
C ARG A 101 20.49 4.41 -8.94
N LYS A 102 19.85 4.24 -7.80
CA LYS A 102 19.83 2.93 -7.14
C LYS A 102 19.07 1.96 -8.03
N ALA A 103 19.50 0.70 -8.10
CA ALA A 103 18.72 -0.33 -8.77
C ALA A 103 17.31 -0.34 -8.18
N PRO A 104 16.26 -0.31 -9.01
CA PRO A 104 14.91 -0.25 -8.48
C PRO A 104 14.56 -1.62 -7.88
N LYS A 105 13.98 -1.62 -6.68
CA LYS A 105 13.55 -2.84 -5.98
C LYS A 105 12.19 -3.31 -6.49
N LEU A 106 12.12 -3.66 -7.78
CA LEU A 106 10.90 -4.14 -8.45
C LEU A 106 10.70 -5.64 -8.24
N ASP A 107 10.67 -6.05 -6.97
CA ASP A 107 10.38 -7.44 -6.59
C ASP A 107 8.88 -7.68 -6.38
N ASP A 108 8.15 -6.62 -6.06
CA ASP A 108 6.69 -6.60 -6.01
C ASP A 108 6.11 -6.42 -7.43
N PRO A 109 5.25 -7.34 -7.91
CA PRO A 109 4.57 -7.22 -9.19
C PRO A 109 3.77 -5.91 -9.34
N VAL A 110 3.19 -5.37 -8.26
CA VAL A 110 2.42 -4.12 -8.30
C VAL A 110 3.35 -2.94 -8.55
N GLU A 111 4.49 -2.87 -7.86
CA GLU A 111 5.51 -1.84 -8.07
C GLU A 111 6.11 -1.92 -9.49
N ALA A 112 6.35 -3.13 -10.01
CA ALA A 112 6.83 -3.34 -11.37
C ALA A 112 5.83 -2.86 -12.43
N ALA A 113 4.54 -3.15 -12.24
CA ALA A 113 3.47 -2.67 -13.11
C ALA A 113 3.33 -1.14 -13.04
N HIS A 114 3.45 -0.54 -11.85
CA HIS A 114 3.37 0.90 -11.67
C HIS A 114 4.53 1.61 -12.38
N ALA A 115 5.75 1.11 -12.20
CA ALA A 115 6.95 1.61 -12.88
C ALA A 115 6.83 1.50 -14.41
N LEU A 116 6.18 0.45 -14.90
CA LEU A 116 5.92 0.28 -16.33
C LEU A 116 4.87 1.28 -16.86
N MET A 117 3.84 1.62 -16.08
CA MET A 117 2.87 2.69 -16.43
C MET A 117 3.57 4.03 -16.61
N GLU A 118 4.42 4.41 -15.66
CA GLU A 118 5.21 5.63 -15.73
C GLU A 118 6.04 5.67 -17.02
N MET A 119 6.70 4.55 -17.35
CA MET A 119 7.47 4.42 -18.59
C MET A 119 6.60 4.50 -19.86
N GLN A 120 5.37 3.98 -19.85
CA GLN A 120 4.46 4.12 -20.99
C GLN A 120 4.14 5.59 -21.26
N VAL A 121 3.80 6.35 -20.22
CA VAL A 121 3.50 7.78 -20.33
C VAL A 121 4.74 8.56 -20.75
N PHE A 122 5.90 8.25 -20.17
CA PHE A 122 7.18 8.85 -20.55
C PHE A 122 7.50 8.65 -22.03
N ILE A 123 7.33 7.43 -22.55
CA ILE A 123 7.62 7.13 -23.96
C ILE A 123 6.68 7.87 -24.90
N ALA A 124 5.39 7.94 -24.58
CA ALA A 124 4.44 8.72 -25.38
C ALA A 124 4.79 10.21 -25.42
N ALA A 125 5.27 10.78 -24.30
CA ALA A 125 5.72 12.16 -24.23
C ALA A 125 7.05 12.37 -24.98
N TYR A 126 7.99 11.43 -24.83
CA TYR A 126 9.30 11.43 -25.48
C TYR A 126 9.17 11.43 -27.00
N GLN A 127 8.28 10.60 -27.56
CA GLN A 127 8.01 10.56 -29.00
C GLN A 127 7.51 11.89 -29.57
N GLN A 128 6.91 12.73 -28.73
CA GLN A 128 6.44 14.07 -29.09
C GLN A 128 7.46 15.18 -28.76
N GLY A 129 8.67 14.81 -28.31
CA GLY A 129 9.73 15.77 -27.96
C GLY A 129 9.43 16.58 -26.69
N ARG A 130 8.55 16.07 -25.81
CA ARG A 130 8.14 16.76 -24.58
C ARG A 130 9.13 16.53 -23.45
N LYS A 131 9.42 17.57 -22.67
CA LYS A 131 10.24 17.42 -21.47
C LYS A 131 9.45 16.67 -20.40
N THR A 132 9.97 15.53 -19.96
CA THR A 132 9.31 14.65 -18.99
C THR A 132 10.28 14.17 -17.93
N GLU A 133 9.90 14.29 -16.66
CA GLU A 133 10.64 13.75 -15.53
C GLU A 133 9.77 12.72 -14.80
N LEU A 134 10.34 11.55 -14.50
CA LEU A 134 9.69 10.48 -13.74
C LEU A 134 10.08 10.57 -12.27
N GLU A 135 9.14 10.25 -11.37
CA GLU A 135 9.37 10.20 -9.92
C GLU A 135 9.99 11.50 -9.37
N LYS A 136 9.59 12.66 -9.94
CA LYS A 136 10.18 13.95 -9.62
C LYS A 136 9.79 14.39 -8.23
N VAL A 137 10.78 14.58 -7.36
CA VAL A 137 10.59 15.17 -6.04
C VAL A 137 10.50 16.69 -6.16
N LEU A 138 9.37 17.24 -5.73
CA LEU A 138 9.08 18.67 -5.64
C LEU A 138 9.09 19.09 -4.18
N SER A 139 10.17 19.75 -3.76
CA SER A 139 10.35 20.23 -2.39
C SER A 139 9.56 21.53 -2.14
N PHE A 140 8.96 21.65 -0.97
CA PHE A 140 8.26 22.85 -0.53
C PHE A 140 8.38 23.02 1.00
N ASN A 141 8.28 24.26 1.48
CA ASN A 141 8.31 24.58 2.91
C ASN A 141 9.48 23.91 3.69
N GLY A 142 10.68 23.96 3.13
CA GLY A 142 11.89 23.41 3.75
C GLY A 142 12.01 21.89 3.58
N SER A 143 11.48 21.12 4.55
CA SER A 143 11.65 19.66 4.62
C SER A 143 10.54 18.85 3.96
N ARG A 144 9.46 19.50 3.50
CA ARG A 144 8.33 18.79 2.87
C ARG A 144 8.57 18.62 1.38
N ASN A 145 7.98 17.57 0.83
CA ASN A 145 8.00 17.32 -0.61
C ASN A 145 6.79 16.51 -1.03
N ILE A 146 6.44 16.63 -2.30
CA ILE A 146 5.65 15.62 -3.02
C ILE A 146 6.56 14.93 -4.03
N ARG A 147 6.19 13.71 -4.42
CA ARG A 147 6.82 13.00 -5.52
C ARG A 147 5.76 12.79 -6.58
N ALA A 148 5.97 13.37 -7.76
CA ALA A 148 5.11 13.19 -8.91
C ALA A 148 5.54 11.93 -9.66
N ASP A 149 4.60 11.05 -9.98
CA ASP A 149 4.91 9.85 -10.77
C ASP A 149 5.43 10.28 -12.17
N VAL A 150 4.76 11.25 -12.80
CA VAL A 150 5.25 11.93 -14.02
C VAL A 150 5.02 13.43 -13.92
N LEU A 151 6.07 14.21 -14.17
CA LEU A 151 6.02 15.66 -14.34
C LEU A 151 6.36 16.03 -15.79
N LEU A 152 5.40 16.64 -16.49
CA LEU A 152 5.53 17.07 -17.87
C LEU A 152 5.72 18.59 -17.95
N GLU A 153 6.69 19.04 -18.75
CA GLU A 153 7.05 20.46 -18.97
C GLU A 153 7.25 21.27 -17.67
N ASN A 154 7.62 20.60 -16.58
CA ASN A 154 7.76 21.13 -15.22
C ASN A 154 6.48 21.67 -14.58
N THR A 155 5.30 21.49 -15.21
CA THR A 155 4.05 22.12 -14.74
C THR A 155 2.87 21.17 -14.66
N ILE A 156 2.84 20.09 -15.45
CA ILE A 156 1.69 19.19 -15.54
C ILE A 156 1.99 17.90 -14.75
N LEU A 157 1.18 17.63 -13.74
CA LEU A 157 1.29 16.44 -12.90
C LEU A 157 0.42 15.30 -13.42
N PHE A 158 1.03 14.13 -13.58
CA PHE A 158 0.31 12.88 -13.67
C PHE A 158 0.67 11.95 -12.52
N GLU A 159 -0.36 11.31 -11.98
CA GLU A 159 -0.28 10.25 -10.98
C GLU A 159 -0.83 8.96 -11.57
N MET A 160 -0.28 7.83 -11.16
CA MET A 160 -0.67 6.51 -11.66
C MET A 160 -1.32 5.70 -10.54
N GLU A 161 -2.37 4.97 -10.85
CA GLU A 161 -3.02 4.10 -9.88
C GLU A 161 -3.54 2.82 -10.54
N GLN A 162 -3.32 1.68 -9.91
CA GLN A 162 -3.73 0.38 -10.45
C GLN A 162 -4.96 -0.17 -9.73
N GLN A 163 -5.04 0.06 -8.42
CA GLN A 163 -6.15 -0.37 -7.58
C GLN A 163 -6.13 0.46 -6.30
N ALA A 164 -7.30 0.79 -5.78
CA ALA A 164 -7.45 1.32 -4.43
C ALA A 164 -8.48 0.49 -3.68
N ARG A 165 -8.03 -0.07 -2.55
CA ARG A 165 -8.86 -0.79 -1.60
C ARG A 165 -9.04 0.05 -0.34
N LEU A 166 -9.85 -0.45 0.59
CA LEU A 166 -10.09 0.24 1.86
C LEU A 166 -8.80 0.44 2.67
N ASN A 167 -7.86 -0.51 2.60
CA ASN A 167 -6.56 -0.40 3.25
C ASN A 167 -5.62 0.62 2.58
N ASP A 168 -5.92 1.07 1.35
CA ASP A 168 -5.20 2.17 0.69
C ASP A 168 -5.66 3.56 1.14
N VAL A 169 -6.78 3.66 1.86
CA VAL A 169 -7.34 4.95 2.31
C VAL A 169 -6.30 5.82 3.04
N PRO A 170 -5.51 5.31 4.02
CA PRO A 170 -4.49 6.12 4.69
C PRO A 170 -3.44 6.66 3.71
N ARG A 171 -2.97 5.82 2.76
CA ARG A 171 -1.99 6.20 1.74
C ARG A 171 -2.53 7.30 0.82
N ILE A 172 -3.77 7.14 0.34
CA ILE A 172 -4.42 8.11 -0.55
C ILE A 172 -4.67 9.42 0.21
N SER A 173 -5.13 9.34 1.46
CA SER A 173 -5.35 10.52 2.31
C SER A 173 -4.06 11.31 2.51
N ASP A 174 -2.97 10.67 2.91
CA ASP A 174 -1.65 11.33 3.08
C ASP A 174 -1.19 11.97 1.76
N LYS A 175 -1.33 11.28 0.62
CA LYS A 175 -1.00 11.84 -0.70
C LYS A 175 -1.79 13.11 -1.01
N LEU A 176 -3.12 13.07 -0.84
CA LEU A 176 -3.98 14.22 -1.12
C LEU A 176 -3.74 15.38 -0.14
N GLU A 177 -3.44 15.10 1.13
CA GLU A 177 -3.08 16.13 2.11
C GLU A 177 -1.75 16.81 1.77
N ARG A 178 -0.74 16.03 1.37
CA ARG A 178 0.53 16.59 0.90
C ARG A 178 0.34 17.44 -0.35
N LEU A 179 -0.54 17.04 -1.27
CA LEU A 179 -0.92 17.88 -2.41
C LEU A 179 -1.62 19.17 -1.96
N CYS A 180 -2.53 19.12 -0.98
CA CYS A 180 -3.16 20.33 -0.44
C CYS A 180 -2.11 21.28 0.15
N LEU A 181 -1.15 20.75 0.90
CA LEU A 181 -0.07 21.55 1.47
C LEU A 181 0.87 22.12 0.39
N PHE A 182 1.13 21.35 -0.66
CA PHE A 182 1.96 21.77 -1.79
C PHE A 182 1.31 22.89 -2.60
N PHE A 183 0.05 22.73 -3.03
CA PHE A 183 -0.67 23.73 -3.82
C PHE A 183 -1.02 25.01 -3.05
N ASN A 184 -1.04 24.95 -1.72
CA ASN A 184 -1.11 26.15 -0.88
C ASN A 184 0.25 26.82 -0.62
N SER A 185 1.36 26.24 -1.10
CA SER A 185 2.71 26.80 -0.97
C SER A 185 3.11 27.62 -2.20
N GLN A 186 4.18 28.41 -2.07
CA GLN A 186 4.73 29.16 -3.20
C GLN A 186 5.14 28.24 -4.37
N ALA A 187 5.69 27.06 -4.07
CA ALA A 187 6.13 26.10 -5.08
C ALA A 187 4.96 25.54 -5.91
N GLY A 188 3.77 25.43 -5.29
CA GLY A 188 2.57 24.94 -5.96
C GLY A 188 1.99 25.91 -6.99
N SER A 189 2.26 27.23 -6.87
CA SER A 189 1.73 28.25 -7.77
C SER A 189 2.27 28.18 -9.20
N GLU A 190 3.39 27.50 -9.39
CA GLU A 190 4.03 27.30 -10.70
C GLU A 190 3.55 26.02 -11.41
N ILE A 191 2.74 25.21 -10.73
CA ILE A 191 2.22 23.93 -11.21
C ILE A 191 0.74 24.07 -11.62
N ASP A 192 0.32 23.35 -12.65
CA ASP A 192 -1.09 23.26 -13.02
C ASP A 192 -1.90 22.66 -11.86
N HIS A 193 -2.91 23.39 -11.41
CA HIS A 193 -3.82 22.98 -10.32
C HIS A 193 -4.77 21.84 -10.74
N LYS A 194 -4.63 21.31 -11.95
CA LYS A 194 -5.33 20.12 -12.44
C LYS A 194 -4.40 18.91 -12.37
N VAL A 195 -4.58 18.07 -11.36
CA VAL A 195 -3.81 16.83 -11.23
C VAL A 195 -4.51 15.74 -12.03
N ARG A 196 -3.77 15.08 -12.92
CA ARG A 196 -4.31 14.02 -13.80
C ARG A 196 -3.95 12.65 -13.21
N ILE A 197 -4.92 11.78 -13.02
CA ILE A 197 -4.73 10.41 -12.53
C ILE A 197 -5.02 9.43 -13.66
N LEU A 198 -4.03 8.62 -14.03
CA LEU A 198 -4.22 7.56 -15.01
C LEU A 198 -4.41 6.23 -14.29
N PHE A 199 -5.59 5.65 -14.46
CA PHE A 199 -5.93 4.39 -13.83
C PHE A 199 -5.72 3.19 -14.75
N ALA A 200 -5.14 2.11 -14.21
CA ALA A 200 -5.08 0.80 -14.84
C ALA A 200 -6.06 -0.18 -14.17
N LEU A 201 -7.37 0.08 -14.35
CA LEU A 201 -8.43 -0.66 -13.65
C LEU A 201 -8.74 -2.00 -14.32
N ALA A 202 -8.90 -3.06 -13.51
CA ALA A 202 -9.48 -4.31 -13.99
C ALA A 202 -10.93 -4.11 -14.45
N ALA A 203 -11.40 -4.91 -15.41
CA ALA A 203 -12.76 -4.77 -15.98
C ALA A 203 -13.89 -4.93 -14.95
N ASN A 204 -13.60 -5.52 -13.79
CA ASN A 204 -14.50 -5.74 -12.67
C ASN A 204 -14.23 -4.80 -11.47
N ASP A 205 -13.30 -3.84 -11.58
CA ASP A 205 -12.99 -2.91 -10.50
C ASP A 205 -14.01 -1.76 -10.47
N GLY A 206 -15.02 -1.92 -9.60
CA GLY A 206 -16.01 -0.88 -9.31
C GLY A 206 -15.69 -0.02 -8.08
N LYS A 207 -14.53 -0.23 -7.42
CA LYS A 207 -14.27 0.31 -6.08
C LYS A 207 -13.21 1.39 -6.07
N THR A 208 -12.17 1.28 -6.89
CA THR A 208 -11.01 2.18 -6.84
C THR A 208 -11.41 3.66 -6.93
N ILE A 209 -12.22 4.03 -7.94
CA ILE A 209 -12.69 5.42 -8.10
C ILE A 209 -13.54 5.84 -6.90
N SER A 210 -14.42 4.96 -6.39
CA SER A 210 -15.27 5.27 -5.24
C SER A 210 -14.43 5.55 -3.99
N VAL A 211 -13.39 4.76 -3.74
CA VAL A 211 -12.45 5.00 -2.63
C VAL A 211 -11.82 6.38 -2.76
N TRP A 212 -11.27 6.73 -3.92
CA TRP A 212 -10.70 8.06 -4.16
C TRP A 212 -11.72 9.20 -3.96
N GLN A 213 -12.95 9.03 -4.44
CA GLN A 213 -14.01 10.03 -4.28
C GLN A 213 -14.41 10.23 -2.82
N GLN A 214 -14.47 9.15 -2.03
CA GLN A 214 -14.73 9.20 -0.60
C GLN A 214 -13.59 9.89 0.14
N VAL A 215 -12.34 9.58 -0.21
CA VAL A 215 -11.16 10.22 0.40
C VAL A 215 -11.14 11.72 0.10
N LEU A 216 -11.40 12.10 -1.15
CA LEU A 216 -11.48 13.50 -1.56
C LEU A 216 -12.62 14.24 -0.84
N GLY A 217 -13.79 13.61 -0.70
CA GLY A 217 -14.94 14.20 0.00
C GLY A 217 -14.66 14.48 1.46
N ALA A 218 -13.97 13.56 2.14
CA ALA A 218 -13.58 13.74 3.52
C ALA A 218 -12.49 14.82 3.67
N LEU A 219 -11.52 14.88 2.77
CA LEU A 219 -10.50 15.93 2.76
C LEU A 219 -11.11 17.32 2.54
N LYS A 220 -12.10 17.43 1.64
CA LYS A 220 -12.85 18.68 1.41
C LYS A 220 -13.56 19.14 2.67
N LYS A 221 -14.14 18.21 3.43
CA LYS A 221 -14.79 18.50 4.72
C LYS A 221 -13.78 18.97 5.78
N LYS A 222 -12.59 18.37 5.81
CA LYS A 222 -11.49 18.73 6.72
C LYS A 222 -10.95 20.14 6.45
N ASN A 223 -10.65 20.44 5.18
CA ASN A 223 -9.94 21.67 4.78
C ASN A 223 -10.86 22.82 4.34
N SER A 224 -12.19 22.62 4.35
CA SER A 224 -13.22 23.50 3.75
C SER A 224 -13.14 23.66 2.23
N SER A 225 -11.93 23.71 1.67
CA SER A 225 -11.64 23.82 0.25
C SER A 225 -10.42 22.98 -0.12
N ILE A 226 -10.36 22.53 -1.37
CA ILE A 226 -9.20 21.83 -1.94
C ILE A 226 -8.60 22.75 -3.00
N PRO A 227 -7.29 23.06 -2.95
CA PRO A 227 -6.66 24.04 -3.83
C PRO A 227 -6.32 23.49 -5.23
N PHE A 228 -6.86 22.34 -5.61
CA PHE A 228 -6.63 21.66 -6.89
C PHE A 228 -7.86 20.83 -7.30
N GLU A 229 -7.90 20.44 -8.57
CA GLU A 229 -8.89 19.54 -9.15
C GLU A 229 -8.22 18.21 -9.52
N LEU A 230 -8.92 17.10 -9.28
CA LEU A 230 -8.47 15.78 -9.70
C LEU A 230 -9.24 15.36 -10.95
N TYR A 231 -8.52 15.05 -12.02
CA TYR A 231 -9.07 14.54 -13.27
C TYR A 231 -8.57 13.13 -13.49
N TRP A 232 -9.41 12.23 -13.98
CA TRP A 232 -9.01 10.86 -14.21
C TRP A 232 -9.39 10.31 -15.57
N LYS A 233 -8.61 9.34 -16.03
CA LYS A 233 -8.83 8.59 -17.28
C LYS A 233 -8.18 7.21 -17.17
N GLU A 234 -8.72 6.22 -17.86
CA GLU A 234 -8.03 4.94 -17.98
C GLU A 234 -6.76 5.10 -18.84
N ILE A 235 -5.64 4.51 -18.39
CA ILE A 235 -4.36 4.62 -19.10
C ILE A 235 -4.46 4.07 -20.52
N GLY A 236 -5.19 2.98 -20.74
CA GLY A 236 -5.39 2.40 -22.07
C GLY A 236 -6.06 3.37 -23.05
N ALA A 237 -7.07 4.12 -22.59
CA ALA A 237 -7.74 5.13 -23.39
C ALA A 237 -6.86 6.38 -23.59
N PHE A 238 -6.06 6.75 -22.59
CA PHE A 238 -5.10 7.84 -22.72
C PHE A 238 -4.01 7.54 -23.76
N MET A 239 -3.43 6.34 -23.75
CA MET A 239 -2.35 5.95 -24.65
C MET A 239 -2.76 5.89 -26.13
N GLN A 240 -4.05 5.75 -26.43
CA GLN A 240 -4.56 5.80 -27.82
C GLN A 240 -4.55 7.22 -28.40
N ASN A 241 -4.82 8.22 -27.56
CA ASN A 241 -4.80 9.63 -27.94
C ASN A 241 -4.40 10.48 -26.73
N PRO A 242 -3.08 10.66 -26.49
CA PRO A 242 -2.59 11.40 -25.33
C PRO A 242 -2.96 12.88 -25.41
N GLU A 243 -3.74 13.35 -24.43
CA GLU A 243 -4.06 14.76 -24.23
C GLU A 243 -3.27 15.29 -23.03
N TRP A 244 -2.26 16.12 -23.28
CA TRP A 244 -1.33 16.56 -22.24
C TRP A 244 -1.84 17.78 -21.47
N GLU A 245 -2.14 18.87 -22.19
CA GLU A 245 -2.53 20.14 -21.60
C GLU A 245 -4.02 20.20 -21.26
N SER A 246 -4.86 19.64 -22.13
CA SER A 246 -6.30 19.62 -21.97
C SER A 246 -6.75 18.54 -20.98
N VAL A 247 -7.81 18.83 -20.23
CA VAL A 247 -8.52 17.85 -19.40
C VAL A 247 -9.91 17.50 -19.96
N ASN A 248 -10.22 17.92 -21.19
CA ASN A 248 -11.56 17.77 -21.76
C ASN A 248 -11.99 16.31 -21.94
N SER A 249 -11.06 15.40 -22.24
CA SER A 249 -11.35 13.97 -22.33
C SER A 249 -11.22 13.22 -20.99
N PHE A 250 -10.90 13.93 -19.91
CA PHE A 250 -10.82 13.36 -18.57
C PHE A 250 -12.15 13.57 -17.82
N GLN A 251 -12.39 12.70 -16.85
CA GLN A 251 -13.52 12.83 -15.94
C GLN A 251 -13.06 13.55 -14.68
N LEU A 252 -13.83 14.55 -14.23
CA LEU A 252 -13.58 15.18 -12.93
C LEU A 252 -13.89 14.17 -11.83
N LEU A 253 -12.95 13.97 -10.91
CA LEU A 253 -13.16 13.13 -9.73
C LEU A 253 -13.89 13.96 -8.68
N GLU A 254 -15.22 13.84 -8.66
CA GLU A 254 -16.05 14.62 -7.75
C GLU A 254 -16.01 14.04 -6.32
N PRO A 255 -15.91 14.91 -5.29
CA PRO A 255 -15.99 14.49 -3.90
C PRO A 255 -17.40 13.97 -3.59
N VAL A 256 -17.50 12.73 -3.11
CA VAL A 256 -18.77 12.19 -2.63
C VAL A 256 -18.88 12.48 -1.14
N ALA A 257 -19.99 13.10 -0.72
CA ALA A 257 -20.29 13.28 0.70
C ALA A 257 -20.44 11.90 1.34
N ILE A 258 -19.74 11.68 2.45
CA ILE A 258 -19.92 10.47 3.26
C ILE A 258 -21.42 10.33 3.54
N PHE A 259 -22.00 9.17 3.17
CA PHE A 259 -23.32 8.76 3.61
C PHE A 259 -23.29 8.80 5.14
N GLN A 260 -23.89 9.83 5.74
CA GLN A 260 -24.35 9.69 7.10
C GLN A 260 -25.51 8.70 6.99
N PRO A 261 -25.50 7.57 7.71
CA PRO A 261 -26.78 7.00 8.08
C PRO A 261 -27.50 8.16 8.76
N GLU A 262 -28.65 8.56 8.23
CA GLU A 262 -29.59 9.28 9.05
C GLU A 262 -29.77 8.39 10.29
N LEU A 263 -29.15 8.79 11.39
CA LEU A 263 -29.67 8.48 12.72
C LEU A 263 -31.10 8.97 12.63
N GLN A 264 -32.01 8.06 12.28
CA GLN A 264 -33.42 8.30 12.39
C GLN A 264 -33.59 8.88 13.77
N SER A 265 -34.07 10.12 13.80
CA SER A 265 -34.42 10.85 14.99
C SER A 265 -35.44 10.01 15.75
N ALA A 266 -34.94 9.07 16.54
CA ALA A 266 -35.69 8.36 17.53
C ALA A 266 -35.91 9.39 18.62
N LYS A 267 -37.11 9.96 18.59
CA LYS A 267 -37.70 10.77 19.65
C LYS A 267 -37.22 10.26 21.01
N GLU A 268 -36.51 11.13 21.70
CA GLU A 268 -36.48 11.31 23.14
C GLU A 268 -36.86 10.08 23.96
N SER A 269 -35.86 9.29 24.34
CA SER A 269 -35.74 8.89 25.74
C SER A 269 -34.26 8.85 26.11
N SER A 270 -33.91 9.77 27.00
CA SER A 270 -32.60 10.03 27.53
C SER A 270 -32.03 8.82 28.28
N THR A 271 -30.84 8.40 27.90
CA THR A 271 -29.80 7.97 28.85
C THR A 271 -28.43 8.35 28.30
N ASP A 272 -27.69 9.13 29.07
CA ASP A 272 -26.35 9.62 28.77
C ASP A 272 -25.40 8.48 28.36
N GLN A 273 -25.05 8.40 27.08
CA GLN A 273 -23.81 7.78 26.62
C GLN A 273 -23.08 8.77 25.73
N VAL A 274 -22.42 9.74 26.39
CA VAL A 274 -21.27 10.41 25.79
C VAL A 274 -20.24 9.31 25.56
N ALA A 275 -20.04 8.91 24.29
CA ALA A 275 -18.95 8.03 23.90
C ALA A 275 -17.63 8.76 24.21
N ALA A 276 -17.12 8.55 25.42
CA ALA A 276 -15.86 9.14 25.87
C ALA A 276 -14.75 8.62 24.97
N VAL A 277 -14.12 9.52 24.22
CA VAL A 277 -12.90 9.27 23.46
C VAL A 277 -11.87 8.65 24.43
N PRO A 278 -11.30 7.46 24.14
CA PRO A 278 -10.39 6.79 25.06
C PRO A 278 -9.20 7.66 25.46
N ASN A 279 -8.70 7.51 26.69
CA ASN A 279 -7.59 8.33 27.20
C ASN A 279 -6.30 8.24 26.37
N PHE A 280 -6.06 7.14 25.63
CA PHE A 280 -4.92 7.04 24.72
C PHE A 280 -5.07 7.95 23.49
N ALA A 281 -6.31 8.23 23.06
CA ALA A 281 -6.58 9.12 21.94
C ALA A 281 -6.28 10.60 22.28
N GLN A 282 -6.27 10.96 23.56
CA GLN A 282 -5.84 12.29 24.03
C GLN A 282 -4.32 12.50 23.96
N ARG A 283 -3.54 11.42 23.82
CA ARG A 283 -2.07 11.46 23.69
C ARG A 283 -1.61 11.39 22.23
N MET A 284 -2.54 11.34 21.27
CA MET A 284 -2.25 11.29 19.84
C MET A 284 -1.97 12.71 19.31
N PRO A 285 -0.86 12.94 18.60
CA PRO A 285 -0.70 14.15 17.78
C PRO A 285 -1.46 14.06 16.43
N ALA A 286 -2.09 12.92 16.14
CA ALA A 286 -2.77 12.67 14.87
C ALA A 286 -4.11 13.41 14.80
N ASP A 287 -4.34 14.05 13.66
CA ASP A 287 -5.57 14.76 13.34
C ASP A 287 -6.77 13.79 13.37
N MET A 288 -7.60 13.91 14.41
CA MET A 288 -8.75 13.02 14.66
C MET A 288 -9.74 12.99 13.48
N SER A 289 -9.64 13.92 12.52
CA SER A 289 -10.44 13.94 11.29
C SER A 289 -10.14 12.77 10.34
N GLU A 290 -8.88 12.41 10.11
CA GLU A 290 -8.48 11.29 9.22
C GLU A 290 -8.95 9.96 9.78
N LEU A 291 -8.80 9.83 11.08
CA LEU A 291 -9.18 8.65 11.80
C LEU A 291 -10.72 8.54 11.89
N ASN A 292 -11.45 9.65 12.05
CA ASN A 292 -12.91 9.67 11.89
C ASN A 292 -13.37 9.37 10.45
N MET A 293 -12.54 9.65 9.46
CA MET A 293 -12.80 9.44 8.05
C MET A 293 -12.60 7.97 7.64
N VAL A 294 -11.48 7.35 8.01
CA VAL A 294 -11.27 5.89 7.88
C VAL A 294 -12.41 5.16 8.61
N MET A 295 -12.83 5.70 9.76
CA MET A 295 -13.93 5.13 10.53
C MET A 295 -15.31 5.31 9.91
N GLY A 296 -15.62 6.45 9.28
CA GLY A 296 -16.88 6.64 8.57
C GLY A 296 -17.01 5.74 7.35
N ILE A 297 -15.90 5.50 6.65
CA ILE A 297 -15.81 4.55 5.54
C ILE A 297 -15.98 3.12 6.06
N MET A 298 -15.26 2.74 7.13
CA MET A 298 -15.41 1.44 7.79
C MET A 298 -16.85 1.18 8.26
N GLU A 299 -17.47 2.12 8.95
CA GLU A 299 -18.84 1.96 9.47
C GLU A 299 -19.87 1.84 8.32
N SER A 300 -19.66 2.51 7.18
CA SER A 300 -20.54 2.43 6.00
C SER A 300 -20.43 1.09 5.24
N GLU A 301 -19.24 0.50 5.18
CA GLU A 301 -19.02 -0.80 4.55
C GLU A 301 -19.39 -1.94 5.52
N ILE A 302 -19.10 -1.79 6.82
CA ILE A 302 -19.52 -2.70 7.90
C ILE A 302 -21.05 -2.74 8.07
N GLY A 303 -21.74 -1.61 7.84
CA GLY A 303 -23.20 -1.57 7.83
C GLY A 303 -23.82 -2.34 6.65
N LYS A 304 -23.11 -2.50 5.52
CA LYS A 304 -23.57 -3.36 4.40
C LYS A 304 -23.22 -4.84 4.60
N LEU A 305 -22.34 -5.14 5.54
CA LEU A 305 -21.85 -6.47 5.89
C LEU A 305 -22.77 -7.21 6.90
N GLU A 306 -23.97 -6.66 7.13
CA GLU A 306 -24.97 -6.99 8.17
C GLU A 306 -25.43 -8.46 8.22
N ALA A 307 -25.17 -9.29 7.20
CA ALA A 307 -25.58 -10.69 7.19
C ALA A 307 -24.46 -11.71 6.88
N GLU A 308 -23.35 -11.31 6.25
CA GLU A 308 -22.41 -12.25 5.62
C GLU A 308 -21.10 -12.48 6.38
N VAL A 309 -20.65 -11.59 7.27
CA VAL A 309 -19.31 -11.71 7.92
C VAL A 309 -19.16 -12.96 8.78
N LYS A 310 -20.27 -13.53 9.27
CA LYS A 310 -20.23 -14.78 10.04
C LYS A 310 -20.02 -16.02 9.16
N GLU A 311 -20.19 -15.91 7.84
CA GLU A 311 -20.00 -17.00 6.88
C GLU A 311 -18.92 -16.70 5.82
N ASN A 312 -18.58 -15.43 5.59
CA ASN A 312 -17.64 -15.00 4.55
C ASN A 312 -16.22 -14.76 5.12
N ARG A 313 -15.38 -15.79 5.01
CA ARG A 313 -13.98 -15.79 5.48
C ARG A 313 -13.12 -14.70 4.83
N TYR A 314 -13.41 -14.35 3.58
CA TYR A 314 -12.66 -13.32 2.85
C TYR A 314 -12.82 -11.94 3.49
N GLN A 315 -14.06 -11.57 3.82
CA GLN A 315 -14.36 -10.29 4.48
C GLN A 315 -13.69 -10.19 5.86
N PHE A 316 -13.57 -11.30 6.59
CA PHE A 316 -12.82 -11.34 7.85
C PHE A 316 -11.36 -10.95 7.65
N PHE A 317 -10.65 -11.56 6.69
CA PHE A 317 -9.23 -11.25 6.45
C PHE A 317 -9.04 -9.82 5.94
N GLN A 318 -9.92 -9.34 5.06
CA GLN A 318 -9.88 -7.94 4.62
C GLN A 318 -10.02 -6.95 5.79
N MET A 319 -10.85 -7.28 6.78
CA MET A 319 -10.98 -6.45 7.98
C MET A 319 -9.69 -6.46 8.83
N MET A 320 -9.04 -7.62 8.97
CA MET A 320 -7.78 -7.71 9.71
C MET A 320 -6.65 -6.94 9.00
N GLU A 321 -6.56 -7.07 7.67
CA GLU A 321 -5.63 -6.30 6.82
C GLU A 321 -5.89 -4.81 6.95
N LEU A 322 -7.15 -4.36 6.88
CA LEU A 322 -7.50 -2.96 7.06
C LEU A 322 -7.04 -2.40 8.42
N ILE A 323 -7.27 -3.15 9.50
CA ILE A 323 -6.83 -2.76 10.84
C ILE A 323 -5.31 -2.66 10.89
N TYR A 324 -4.59 -3.66 10.35
CA TYR A 324 -3.13 -3.70 10.32
C TYR A 324 -2.53 -2.56 9.49
N ASP A 325 -3.01 -2.36 8.27
CA ASP A 325 -2.51 -1.40 7.29
C ASP A 325 -2.74 0.05 7.70
N GLY A 326 -3.66 0.30 8.64
CA GLY A 326 -3.87 1.63 9.21
C GLY A 326 -2.59 2.30 9.74
N SER A 327 -1.60 1.52 10.18
CA SER A 327 -0.30 2.02 10.62
C SER A 327 0.91 1.29 10.03
N HIS A 328 0.74 0.14 9.38
CA HIS A 328 1.83 -0.72 8.90
C HIS A 328 2.01 -0.71 7.37
N TYR A 329 1.65 0.39 6.71
CA TYR A 329 1.89 0.55 5.28
C TYR A 329 3.36 0.86 4.96
N LYS A 330 3.80 0.47 3.75
CA LYS A 330 5.18 0.64 3.28
C LYS A 330 5.60 2.12 3.32
N GLY A 331 6.70 2.42 4.02
CA GLY A 331 7.19 3.78 4.23
C GLY A 331 6.40 4.58 5.28
N GLY A 332 5.55 3.94 6.07
CA GLY A 332 4.80 4.56 7.15
C GLY A 332 5.65 4.80 8.42
N PRO A 333 5.15 5.60 9.37
CA PRO A 333 5.87 5.94 10.60
C PRO A 333 6.24 4.73 11.47
N VAL A 334 5.43 3.67 11.47
CA VAL A 334 5.73 2.44 12.23
C VAL A 334 6.96 1.73 11.64
N GLU A 335 7.04 1.61 10.32
CA GLU A 335 8.17 0.95 9.64
C GLU A 335 9.46 1.77 9.76
N ILE A 336 9.38 3.09 9.58
CA ILE A 336 10.55 3.98 9.53
C ILE A 336 11.05 4.33 10.94
N GLU A 337 10.14 4.63 11.86
CA GLU A 337 10.48 5.27 13.15
C GLU A 337 10.13 4.40 14.37
N SER A 338 9.61 3.19 14.16
CA SER A 338 9.04 2.37 15.25
C SER A 338 7.97 3.13 16.04
N ALA A 339 7.20 3.99 15.36
CA ALA A 339 6.16 4.80 15.97
C ALA A 339 5.05 3.92 16.59
N TYR A 340 4.36 4.46 17.60
CA TYR A 340 3.17 3.81 18.15
C TYR A 340 2.09 3.66 17.06
N PRO A 341 1.51 2.46 16.84
CA PRO A 341 0.57 2.18 15.74
C PRO A 341 -0.84 2.72 16.01
N SER A 342 -0.93 4.04 16.18
CA SER A 342 -2.12 4.78 16.62
C SER A 342 -3.39 4.42 15.86
N THR A 343 -3.31 4.42 14.54
CA THR A 343 -4.46 4.21 13.67
C THR A 343 -4.91 2.76 13.80
N SER A 344 -4.01 1.79 13.69
CA SER A 344 -4.35 0.38 13.83
C SER A 344 -4.98 0.06 15.20
N ILE A 345 -4.49 0.63 16.29
CA ILE A 345 -5.08 0.45 17.62
C ILE A 345 -6.47 1.05 17.72
N MET A 346 -6.69 2.22 17.15
CA MET A 346 -8.01 2.82 17.14
C MET A 346 -9.02 2.04 16.28
N LEU A 347 -8.60 1.58 15.09
CA LEU A 347 -9.44 0.75 14.21
C LEU A 347 -9.83 -0.55 14.94
N LEU A 348 -8.87 -1.19 15.61
CA LEU A 348 -9.13 -2.38 16.42
C LEU A 348 -10.04 -2.06 17.62
N TYR A 349 -9.80 -0.96 18.34
CA TYR A 349 -10.64 -0.52 19.46
C TYR A 349 -12.10 -0.37 19.00
N ARG A 350 -12.34 0.37 17.91
CA ARG A 350 -13.69 0.60 17.41
C ARG A 350 -14.32 -0.67 16.86
N PHE A 351 -13.56 -1.49 16.12
CA PHE A 351 -14.03 -2.80 15.69
C PHE A 351 -14.56 -3.63 16.86
N LEU A 352 -13.82 -3.69 17.98
CA LEU A 352 -14.26 -4.41 19.17
C LEU A 352 -15.46 -3.75 19.87
N HIS A 353 -15.57 -2.42 19.83
CA HIS A 353 -16.63 -1.65 20.51
C HIS A 353 -17.87 -1.39 19.66
N MET A 354 -17.93 -1.88 18.41
CA MET A 354 -19.15 -1.86 17.62
C MET A 354 -20.29 -2.59 18.35
N HIS A 355 -21.51 -2.07 18.25
CA HIS A 355 -22.68 -2.66 18.93
C HIS A 355 -22.82 -4.16 18.67
N GLN A 356 -22.58 -4.60 17.43
CA GLN A 356 -22.60 -6.01 17.02
C GLN A 356 -21.50 -6.87 17.64
N ASN A 357 -20.35 -6.29 17.98
CA ASN A 357 -19.20 -6.98 18.56
C ASN A 357 -19.17 -6.88 20.09
N LYS A 358 -20.18 -6.27 20.71
CA LYS A 358 -20.33 -6.25 22.17
C LYS A 358 -20.20 -7.65 22.81
N PRO A 359 -20.82 -8.73 22.28
CA PRO A 359 -20.63 -10.07 22.83
C PRO A 359 -19.18 -10.57 22.71
N LEU A 360 -18.48 -10.22 21.63
CA LEU A 360 -17.06 -10.53 21.45
C LEU A 360 -16.21 -9.79 22.49
N LEU A 361 -16.43 -8.48 22.66
CA LEU A 361 -15.70 -7.65 23.62
C LEU A 361 -15.84 -8.18 25.06
N GLU A 362 -17.05 -8.52 25.48
CA GLU A 362 -17.30 -9.10 26.81
C GLU A 362 -16.57 -10.43 27.00
N GLN A 363 -16.58 -11.29 25.98
CA GLN A 363 -15.84 -12.56 26.00
C GLN A 363 -14.32 -12.34 26.02
N LEU A 364 -13.80 -11.36 25.28
CA LEU A 364 -12.38 -11.01 25.28
C LEU A 364 -11.94 -10.48 26.66
N GLN A 365 -12.70 -9.56 27.25
CA GLN A 365 -12.44 -9.06 28.61
C GLN A 365 -12.44 -10.19 29.65
N ALA A 366 -13.36 -11.14 29.56
CA ALA A 366 -13.41 -12.28 30.46
C ALA A 366 -12.25 -13.28 30.21
N GLY A 367 -11.95 -13.57 28.94
CA GLY A 367 -10.88 -14.47 28.53
C GLY A 367 -9.49 -13.93 28.90
N TYR A 368 -9.25 -12.64 28.69
CA TYR A 368 -7.98 -12.00 28.94
C TYR A 368 -7.58 -11.99 30.42
N LYS A 369 -8.56 -11.96 31.34
CA LYS A 369 -8.30 -12.12 32.79
C LYS A 369 -7.56 -13.45 33.10
N LYS A 370 -7.87 -14.52 32.36
CA LYS A 370 -7.18 -15.82 32.52
C LYS A 370 -5.74 -15.76 32.00
N VAL A 371 -5.53 -15.07 30.88
CA VAL A 371 -4.19 -14.81 30.32
C VAL A 371 -3.32 -14.05 31.34
N VAL A 372 -3.82 -12.94 31.87
CA VAL A 372 -3.11 -12.14 32.89
C VAL A 372 -2.78 -12.97 34.14
N PHE A 373 -3.74 -13.78 34.62
CA PHE A 373 -3.49 -14.64 35.77
C PHE A 373 -2.41 -15.70 35.49
N SER A 374 -2.40 -16.25 34.28
CA SER A 374 -1.45 -17.28 33.87
C SER A 374 -0.02 -16.77 33.64
N GLN A 375 0.21 -15.45 33.49
CA GLN A 375 1.56 -14.87 33.40
C GLN A 375 2.43 -15.16 34.64
N ARG A 376 1.79 -15.39 35.79
CA ARG A 376 2.47 -15.73 37.06
C ARG A 376 2.74 -17.23 37.21
N GLN A 377 2.36 -18.03 36.22
CA GLN A 377 2.48 -19.49 36.23
C GLN A 377 3.63 -19.93 35.32
N ALA A 378 3.90 -21.24 35.28
CA ALA A 378 4.92 -21.77 34.38
C ALA A 378 4.56 -21.53 32.91
N LEU A 379 5.58 -21.31 32.09
CA LEU A 379 5.48 -20.93 30.67
C LEU A 379 4.49 -21.77 29.84
N PRO A 380 4.40 -23.12 29.99
CA PRO A 380 3.41 -23.90 29.25
C PRO A 380 1.96 -23.50 29.54
N PHE A 381 1.64 -23.13 30.79
CA PHE A 381 0.30 -22.69 31.16
C PHE A 381 -0.03 -21.31 30.59
N PHE A 382 0.93 -20.37 30.62
CA PHE A 382 0.75 -19.07 29.99
C PHE A 382 0.51 -19.20 28.48
N ARG A 383 1.34 -20.02 27.81
CA ARG A 383 1.21 -20.32 26.37
C ARG A 383 -0.13 -20.95 26.01
N ASP A 384 -0.60 -21.94 26.79
CA ASP A 384 -1.90 -22.57 26.56
C ASP A 384 -3.06 -21.58 26.75
N ASN A 385 -3.01 -20.74 27.78
CA ASN A 385 -4.05 -19.72 28.00
C ASN A 385 -4.07 -18.64 26.90
N MET A 386 -2.90 -18.20 26.42
CA MET A 386 -2.81 -17.32 25.24
C MET A 386 -3.38 -17.97 23.99
N THR A 387 -3.02 -19.23 23.74
CA THR A 387 -3.53 -19.99 22.58
C THR A 387 -5.05 -20.15 22.64
N ARG A 388 -5.60 -20.47 23.82
CA ARG A 388 -7.06 -20.55 24.05
C ARG A 388 -7.74 -19.19 23.92
N PHE A 389 -7.11 -18.12 24.38
CA PHE A 389 -7.63 -16.76 24.20
C PHE A 389 -7.81 -16.43 22.72
N TYR A 390 -6.81 -16.72 21.88
CA TYR A 390 -6.92 -16.47 20.45
C TYR A 390 -7.94 -17.39 19.76
N TRP A 391 -7.83 -18.72 19.98
CA TRP A 391 -8.69 -19.68 19.29
C TRP A 391 -10.12 -19.69 19.79
N ASP A 392 -10.30 -19.80 21.10
CA ASP A 392 -11.59 -20.17 21.69
C ASP A 392 -12.45 -18.95 22.01
N VAL A 393 -11.86 -17.75 21.96
CA VAL A 393 -12.54 -16.48 22.22
C VAL A 393 -12.64 -15.64 20.94
N PHE A 394 -11.52 -15.17 20.39
CA PHE A 394 -11.54 -14.27 19.23
C PHE A 394 -11.94 -15.01 17.95
N LEU A 395 -11.16 -16.01 17.54
CA LEU A 395 -11.35 -16.70 16.26
C LEU A 395 -12.65 -17.50 16.20
N ARG A 396 -13.05 -18.12 17.32
CA ARG A 396 -14.32 -18.84 17.43
C ARG A 396 -15.53 -17.95 17.15
N TYR A 397 -15.48 -16.67 17.52
CA TYR A 397 -16.57 -15.73 17.24
C TYR A 397 -16.84 -15.57 15.74
N PHE A 398 -15.79 -15.71 14.91
CA PHE A 398 -15.87 -15.69 13.45
C PHE A 398 -15.91 -17.09 12.82
N ASN A 399 -16.39 -18.10 13.59
CA ASN A 399 -16.54 -19.49 13.15
C ASN A 399 -15.24 -20.20 12.71
N PHE A 400 -14.07 -19.72 13.14
CA PHE A 400 -12.83 -20.46 12.98
C PHE A 400 -12.66 -21.50 14.09
N GLY A 401 -12.20 -22.68 13.72
CA GLY A 401 -11.91 -23.79 14.62
C GLY A 401 -10.49 -24.32 14.46
N ARG A 402 -10.01 -25.03 15.48
CA ARG A 402 -8.68 -25.65 15.47
C ARG A 402 -8.62 -26.80 14.46
N GLY A 403 -7.45 -27.00 13.84
CA GLY A 403 -7.17 -28.12 12.94
C GLY A 403 -7.57 -27.90 11.48
N GLY A 404 -8.11 -26.73 11.14
CA GLY A 404 -8.40 -26.33 9.76
C GLY A 404 -7.21 -25.65 9.06
N SER A 405 -7.52 -24.94 7.99
CA SER A 405 -6.54 -24.26 7.13
C SER A 405 -5.91 -23.00 7.73
N LEU A 406 -6.44 -22.51 8.86
CA LEU A 406 -5.84 -21.47 9.68
C LEU A 406 -5.11 -22.13 10.85
N LYS A 407 -3.86 -21.74 11.08
CA LYS A 407 -3.05 -22.19 12.22
C LYS A 407 -2.57 -20.97 13.00
N VAL A 408 -2.78 -20.98 14.32
CA VAL A 408 -2.20 -19.99 15.23
C VAL A 408 -1.31 -20.73 16.22
N LYS A 409 -0.05 -20.33 16.26
CA LYS A 409 0.94 -20.79 17.23
C LYS A 409 1.29 -19.65 18.16
N VAL A 410 1.62 -19.96 19.40
CA VAL A 410 2.26 -19.00 20.31
C VAL A 410 3.71 -19.39 20.42
N GLU A 411 4.60 -18.48 20.06
CA GLU A 411 6.05 -18.66 20.02
C GLU A 411 6.73 -17.93 21.17
N VAL A 412 7.87 -18.47 21.60
CA VAL A 412 8.70 -17.91 22.67
C VAL A 412 9.99 -17.45 22.01
N PRO A 413 10.38 -16.17 22.15
CA PRO A 413 11.58 -15.65 21.50
C PRO A 413 12.83 -16.47 21.86
N SER A 414 13.67 -16.70 20.86
CA SER A 414 14.95 -17.38 21.04
C SER A 414 16.10 -16.38 21.18
N PHE A 415 17.27 -16.85 21.64
CA PHE A 415 18.46 -16.03 21.82
C PHE A 415 19.01 -15.62 20.43
N GLY A 416 18.52 -14.50 19.89
CA GLY A 416 18.78 -14.04 18.52
C GLY A 416 17.56 -13.44 17.83
N ASP A 417 16.36 -13.62 18.41
CA ASP A 417 15.15 -12.95 17.95
C ASP A 417 15.20 -11.44 18.29
N SER A 418 14.67 -10.60 17.41
CA SER A 418 14.50 -9.16 17.68
C SER A 418 13.35 -8.89 18.65
N ARG A 419 12.50 -9.88 18.91
CA ARG A 419 11.37 -9.80 19.83
C ARG A 419 11.76 -10.17 21.26
N SER A 420 11.21 -9.42 22.23
CA SER A 420 11.43 -9.65 23.66
C SER A 420 10.27 -10.36 24.37
N GLU A 421 9.10 -10.46 23.74
CA GLU A 421 7.86 -10.96 24.34
C GLU A 421 7.31 -12.19 23.60
N ILE A 422 6.46 -12.97 24.27
CA ILE A 422 5.77 -14.12 23.68
C ILE A 422 4.70 -13.62 22.71
N TYR A 423 4.73 -14.09 21.47
CA TYR A 423 3.88 -13.56 20.40
C TYR A 423 3.13 -14.67 19.64
N PRO A 424 1.94 -14.38 19.07
CA PRO A 424 1.28 -15.29 18.15
C PRO A 424 1.98 -15.29 16.79
N VAL A 425 1.85 -16.40 16.06
CA VAL A 425 2.19 -16.52 14.64
C VAL A 425 1.04 -17.21 13.94
N VAL A 426 0.52 -16.55 12.91
CA VAL A 426 -0.54 -17.06 12.05
C VAL A 426 0.08 -17.69 10.80
N ILE A 427 -0.48 -18.83 10.39
CA ILE A 427 -0.13 -19.51 9.14
C ILE A 427 -1.43 -19.93 8.44
N ILE A 428 -1.58 -19.58 7.17
CA ILE A 428 -2.72 -19.89 6.32
C ILE A 428 -2.26 -20.92 5.29
N THR A 429 -2.76 -22.15 5.40
CA THR A 429 -2.37 -23.25 4.49
C THR A 429 -3.26 -23.37 3.27
N ASP A 430 -4.45 -22.76 3.29
CA ASP A 430 -5.39 -22.75 2.16
C ASP A 430 -5.70 -21.30 1.78
N TRP A 431 -5.07 -20.87 0.68
CA TRP A 431 -5.19 -19.50 0.18
C TRP A 431 -6.56 -19.22 -0.45
N GLU A 432 -7.37 -20.24 -0.74
CA GLU A 432 -8.74 -20.04 -1.23
C GLU A 432 -9.62 -19.31 -0.20
N MET A 433 -9.23 -19.33 1.08
CA MET A 433 -9.88 -18.52 2.13
C MET A 433 -9.70 -17.01 1.94
N LEU A 434 -8.72 -16.60 1.14
CA LEU A 434 -8.40 -15.21 0.81
C LEU A 434 -8.98 -14.78 -0.54
N ARG A 435 -9.79 -15.62 -1.19
CA ARG A 435 -10.40 -15.32 -2.49
C ARG A 435 -11.80 -14.70 -2.31
N GLY A 436 -12.02 -13.54 -2.93
CA GLY A 436 -13.34 -12.92 -3.08
C GLY A 436 -14.08 -13.32 -4.37
N GLU A 437 -15.32 -12.86 -4.54
CA GLU A 437 -16.16 -13.12 -5.73
C GLU A 437 -15.57 -12.58 -7.05
N GLU A 438 -14.66 -11.61 -6.96
CA GLU A 438 -14.04 -10.93 -8.10
C GLU A 438 -12.96 -11.77 -8.82
N GLY A 439 -12.75 -13.03 -8.42
CA GLY A 439 -11.74 -13.91 -9.03
C GLY A 439 -10.31 -13.61 -8.54
N TYR A 440 -9.34 -14.36 -9.06
CA TYR A 440 -7.96 -14.41 -8.53
C TYR A 440 -7.30 -13.04 -8.45
N VAL A 441 -6.98 -12.62 -7.23
CA VAL A 441 -6.19 -11.42 -6.94
C VAL A 441 -4.72 -11.82 -6.90
N SER A 442 -3.95 -11.46 -7.92
CA SER A 442 -2.50 -11.76 -8.01
C SER A 442 -1.65 -11.10 -6.92
N SER A 443 -2.23 -10.33 -6.00
CA SER A 443 -1.55 -9.68 -4.87
C SER A 443 -1.72 -10.38 -3.52
N GLY A 444 -2.38 -11.55 -3.47
CA GLY A 444 -2.62 -12.27 -2.22
C GLY A 444 -1.49 -13.23 -1.85
N GLU A 445 -0.29 -12.73 -1.53
CA GLU A 445 0.62 -13.55 -0.73
C GLU A 445 -0.05 -13.79 0.63
N PRO A 446 -0.20 -15.04 1.09
CA PRO A 446 -0.77 -15.32 2.41
C PRO A 446 -0.01 -14.60 3.53
N ALA A 447 1.26 -14.23 3.28
CA ALA A 447 2.11 -13.49 4.18
C ALA A 447 1.48 -12.18 4.69
N HIS A 448 0.79 -11.41 3.85
CA HIS A 448 0.18 -10.14 4.30
C HIS A 448 -0.99 -10.40 5.26
N ALA A 449 -1.90 -11.29 4.88
CA ALA A 449 -3.03 -11.70 5.72
C ALA A 449 -2.56 -12.37 7.03
N GLU A 450 -1.50 -13.17 6.97
CA GLU A 450 -0.83 -13.78 8.11
C GLU A 450 -0.24 -12.71 9.04
N ASN A 451 0.49 -11.73 8.51
CA ASN A 451 1.05 -10.62 9.27
C ASN A 451 -0.05 -9.78 9.92
N ALA A 452 -1.10 -9.45 9.16
CA ALA A 452 -2.22 -8.66 9.64
C ALA A 452 -2.96 -9.34 10.78
N LEU A 453 -3.36 -10.62 10.62
CA LEU A 453 -4.02 -11.36 11.69
C LEU A 453 -3.07 -11.61 12.86
N THR A 454 -1.79 -11.89 12.62
CA THR A 454 -0.77 -12.00 13.67
C THR A 454 -0.73 -10.73 14.52
N TRP A 455 -0.65 -9.58 13.86
CA TRP A 455 -0.62 -8.29 14.52
C TRP A 455 -1.92 -7.99 15.28
N VAL A 456 -3.10 -8.30 14.74
CA VAL A 456 -4.37 -8.10 15.45
C VAL A 456 -4.43 -8.96 16.73
N LEU A 457 -4.03 -10.23 16.65
CA LEU A 457 -3.97 -11.12 17.81
C LEU A 457 -2.94 -10.63 18.83
N GLU A 458 -1.78 -10.21 18.38
CA GLU A 458 -0.72 -9.66 19.22
C GLU A 458 -1.14 -8.33 19.86
N GLY A 459 -1.82 -7.47 19.11
CA GLY A 459 -2.30 -6.16 19.53
C GLY A 459 -3.31 -6.25 20.67
N MET A 460 -4.20 -7.26 20.65
CA MET A 460 -5.06 -7.58 21.79
C MET A 460 -4.29 -7.92 23.06
N HIS A 461 -3.04 -8.40 22.95
CA HIS A 461 -2.19 -8.66 24.10
C HIS A 461 -1.38 -7.44 24.54
N LEU A 462 -0.64 -6.82 23.61
CA LEU A 462 0.27 -5.72 23.88
C LEU A 462 -0.47 -4.44 24.30
N TYR A 463 -1.62 -4.17 23.68
CA TYR A 463 -2.39 -2.94 23.87
C TYR A 463 -3.73 -3.22 24.56
N ALA A 464 -3.80 -4.28 25.37
CA ALA A 464 -5.00 -4.71 26.07
C ALA A 464 -5.64 -3.59 26.92
N PHE A 465 -4.83 -2.67 27.44
CA PHE A 465 -5.31 -1.48 28.16
C PHE A 465 -6.03 -0.49 27.22
N ASP A 466 -5.37 -0.10 26.13
CA ASP A 466 -5.90 0.86 25.15
C ASP A 466 -7.17 0.30 24.48
N LEU A 467 -7.19 -1.01 24.25
CA LEU A 467 -8.33 -1.73 23.68
C LEU A 467 -9.48 -1.99 24.68
N GLY A 468 -9.37 -1.52 25.93
CA GLY A 468 -10.42 -1.69 26.95
C GLY A 468 -10.63 -3.14 27.41
N LEU A 469 -9.64 -4.02 27.21
CA LEU A 469 -9.69 -5.41 27.67
C LEU A 469 -9.35 -5.56 29.16
N ILE A 470 -8.65 -4.57 29.73
CA ILE A 470 -8.32 -4.45 31.16
C ILE A 470 -8.64 -3.04 31.64
N CYS A 471 -9.22 -2.90 32.84
CA CYS A 471 -9.43 -1.60 33.47
C CYS A 471 -8.21 -1.16 34.28
N ASP A 472 -7.91 0.15 34.30
CA ASP A 472 -6.89 0.70 35.20
C ASP A 472 -7.31 0.46 36.66
N LYS A 473 -6.39 -0.08 37.46
CA LYS A 473 -6.54 -0.13 38.92
C LYS A 473 -5.91 1.07 39.63
N ARG A 474 -5.32 2.02 38.90
CA ARG A 474 -4.74 3.24 39.48
C ARG A 474 -5.78 4.36 39.49
N GLY A 475 -6.67 4.31 40.49
CA GLY A 475 -7.67 5.35 40.71
C GLY A 475 -8.78 4.97 41.67
N ARG A 476 -8.45 4.39 42.82
CA ARG A 476 -9.28 4.45 44.03
C ARG A 476 -8.41 4.80 45.21
#